data_AF-A0A6N7ERN0-F1
#
_entry.id   AF-A0A6N7ERN0-F1
#
_cell.length_a   1.000
_cell.length_b   1.000
_cell.length_c   1.000
_cell.angle_alpha   90.00
_cell.angle_beta   90.00
_cell.angle_gamma   90.00
#
_symmetry.space_group_name_H-M   'P 1'
#
loop_
_entity.id
_entity.type
_entity.pdbx_description
1 polymer ?
#
loop_
_entity_poly.entity_id
_entity_poly.type
_entity_poly.pdbx_seq_one_letter_code
_entity_poly.pdbx_strand_id
1 'polypeptide(L)'
;MDEAMQCFPGDSGGGVSELRAGLAAALATLGQAQGELRAAFPSAWTGTGASAFTHAVLAILHDSQAVDRALREADRAAYLADLEVDARVSGT
;
A
#
# COMPACT_ATOMS: atom_id res chain seq x y z
N MET A 1 -37.53 2.38 6.37
CA MET A 1 -37.10 2.31 4.96
C MET A 1 -35.60 2.42 5.01
N ASP A 2 -34.94 1.28 5.21
CA ASP A 2 -33.50 1.14 5.29
C ASP A 2 -32.96 1.02 3.87
N GLU A 3 -32.39 2.10 3.35
CA GLU A 3 -31.44 2.01 2.23
C GLU A 3 -30.13 1.45 2.80
N ALA A 4 -30.13 0.13 3.01
CA ALA A 4 -28.90 -0.64 3.01
C ALA A 4 -28.32 -0.52 1.60
N MET A 5 -27.52 0.52 1.40
CA MET A 5 -26.77 0.78 0.18
C MET A 5 -25.95 -0.47 -0.12
N GLN A 6 -26.49 -1.26 -1.05
CA GLN A 6 -25.87 -2.43 -1.62
C GLN A 6 -24.60 -1.98 -2.36
N CYS A 7 -23.52 -1.78 -1.62
CA CYS A 7 -22.16 -1.73 -2.18
C CYS A 7 -21.64 -3.15 -2.44
N PHE A 8 -22.49 -4.04 -2.94
CA PHE A 8 -22.05 -5.26 -3.59
C PHE A 8 -22.19 -5.04 -5.10
N PRO A 9 -21.10 -4.68 -5.80
CA PRO A 9 -21.05 -5.00 -7.20
C PRO A 9 -20.99 -6.53 -7.27
N GLY A 10 -22.13 -7.13 -7.60
CA GLY A 10 -22.15 -8.46 -8.18
C GLY A 10 -21.30 -8.47 -9.44
N ASP A 11 -20.66 -9.62 -9.67
CA ASP A 11 -20.09 -10.06 -10.95
C ASP A 11 -18.58 -9.88 -11.19
N SER A 12 -17.76 -10.05 -10.15
CA SER A 12 -16.40 -10.59 -10.32
C SER A 12 -16.12 -11.58 -9.20
N GLY A 13 -15.75 -12.82 -9.51
CA GLY A 13 -15.29 -13.82 -8.54
C GLY A 13 -13.94 -13.47 -7.89
N GLY A 14 -13.70 -12.19 -7.60
CA GLY A 14 -12.51 -11.62 -7.03
C GLY A 14 -12.78 -11.15 -5.62
N GLY A 15 -12.65 -12.08 -4.66
CA GLY A 15 -12.90 -11.80 -3.25
C GLY A 15 -11.91 -10.78 -2.65
N VAL A 16 -12.07 -10.50 -1.35
CA VAL A 16 -11.14 -9.71 -0.53
C VAL A 16 -9.69 -10.21 -0.65
N SER A 17 -9.48 -11.47 -1.03
CA SER A 17 -8.19 -12.04 -1.45
C SER A 17 -7.51 -11.31 -2.64
N GLU A 18 -8.23 -10.90 -3.68
CA GLU A 18 -7.67 -10.12 -4.81
C GLU A 18 -7.25 -8.72 -4.37
N LEU A 19 -8.03 -8.09 -3.48
CA LEU A 19 -7.68 -6.80 -2.89
C LEU A 19 -6.36 -6.92 -2.11
N ARG A 20 -6.17 -7.99 -1.33
CA ARG A 20 -4.92 -8.24 -0.61
C ARG A 20 -3.73 -8.50 -1.53
N ALA A 21 -3.94 -9.24 -2.62
CA ALA A 21 -2.91 -9.40 -3.65
C ALA A 21 -2.50 -8.04 -4.26
N GLY A 22 -3.48 -7.17 -4.53
CA GLY A 22 -3.25 -5.80 -5.01
C GLY A 22 -2.47 -4.95 -3.99
N LEU A 23 -2.82 -5.01 -2.70
CA LEU A 23 -2.13 -4.29 -1.64
C LEU A 23 -0.68 -4.78 -1.45
N ALA A 24 -0.46 -6.09 -1.51
CA ALA A 24 0.88 -6.67 -1.46
C ALA A 24 1.74 -6.22 -2.66
N ALA A 25 1.17 -6.17 -3.86
CA ALA A 25 1.85 -5.66 -5.04
C ALA A 25 2.19 -4.17 -4.90
N ALA A 26 1.26 -3.34 -4.40
CA ALA A 26 1.50 -1.93 -4.15
C ALA A 26 2.62 -1.69 -3.13
N LEU A 27 2.66 -2.46 -2.04
CA LEU A 27 3.75 -2.42 -1.06
C LEU A 27 5.10 -2.81 -1.68
N ALA A 28 5.14 -3.83 -2.53
CA ALA A 28 6.35 -4.25 -3.22
C ALA A 28 6.87 -3.16 -4.16
N THR A 29 5.97 -2.56 -4.97
CA THR A 29 6.32 -1.43 -5.86
C THR A 29 6.84 -0.23 -5.08
N LEU A 30 6.19 0.12 -3.96
CA LEU A 30 6.63 1.21 -3.10
C LEU A 30 8.04 0.95 -2.53
N GLY A 31 8.28 -0.26 -2.03
CA GLY A 31 9.59 -0.68 -1.51
C GLY A 31 10.69 -0.60 -2.58
N GLN A 32 10.39 -1.03 -3.81
CA GLN A 32 11.32 -0.93 -4.94
C GLN A 32 11.65 0.54 -5.27
N ALA A 33 10.63 1.40 -5.40
CA ALA A 33 10.84 2.81 -5.70
C ALA A 33 11.68 3.52 -4.62
N GLN A 34 11.45 3.21 -3.33
CA GLN A 34 12.28 3.71 -2.25
C GLN A 34 13.74 3.23 -2.35
N GLY A 35 13.95 1.97 -2.76
CA GLY A 35 15.28 1.42 -3.00
C GLY A 35 16.03 2.14 -4.13
N GLU A 36 15.36 2.35 -5.26
CA GLU A 36 15.90 3.06 -6.42
C GLU A 36 16.24 4.51 -6.07
N LEU A 37 15.38 5.22 -5.34
CA LEU A 37 15.64 6.59 -4.87
C LEU A 37 16.86 6.68 -3.96
N ARG A 38 17.06 5.70 -3.06
CA ARG A 38 18.27 5.64 -2.21
C ARG A 38 19.52 5.35 -3.02
N ALA A 39 19.42 4.48 -4.03
CA ALA A 39 20.53 4.11 -4.90
C ALA A 39 20.91 5.21 -5.90
N ALA A 40 20.00 6.15 -6.20
CA ALA A 40 20.24 7.25 -7.13
C ALA A 40 21.32 8.24 -6.66
N PHE A 41 21.81 8.14 -5.42
CA PHE A 41 22.86 9.02 -4.89
C PHE A 41 24.27 8.59 -5.32
N PRO A 42 24.98 9.42 -6.12
CA PRO A 42 26.40 9.22 -6.35
C PRO A 42 27.17 9.62 -5.10
N SER A 43 27.94 8.69 -4.51
CA SER A 43 28.70 8.92 -3.27
C SER A 43 29.76 10.03 -3.36
N ALA A 44 30.15 10.43 -4.58
CA ALA A 44 31.14 11.47 -4.84
C ALA A 44 30.52 12.84 -5.19
N TRP A 45 29.18 12.96 -5.29
CA TRP A 45 28.54 14.22 -5.66
C TRP A 45 28.42 15.16 -4.46
N THR A 46 28.99 16.37 -4.57
CA THR A 46 29.04 17.38 -3.49
C THR A 46 28.62 18.77 -3.98
N GLY A 47 28.40 19.70 -3.04
CA GLY A 47 27.99 21.08 -3.31
C GLY A 47 26.49 21.33 -3.11
N THR A 48 26.06 22.57 -3.33
CA THR A 48 24.68 23.03 -3.03
C THR A 48 23.61 22.25 -3.78
N GLY A 49 23.86 21.87 -5.03
CA GLY A 49 22.95 21.05 -5.82
C GLY A 49 22.76 19.65 -5.24
N ALA A 50 23.85 19.02 -4.79
CA ALA A 50 23.81 17.73 -4.11
C ALA A 50 22.99 17.83 -2.81
N SER A 51 23.19 18.87 -2.01
CA SER A 51 22.41 19.09 -0.78
C SER A 51 20.91 19.29 -1.04
N ALA A 52 20.54 20.08 -2.05
CA ALA A 52 19.15 20.30 -2.42
C ALA A 52 18.46 19.01 -2.91
N PHE A 53 19.17 18.23 -3.73
CA PHE A 53 18.68 16.93 -4.19
C PHE A 53 18.54 15.92 -3.03
N THR A 54 19.54 15.83 -2.14
CA THR A 54 19.46 15.03 -0.90
C THR A 54 18.23 15.39 -0.08
N HIS A 55 17.98 16.69 0.11
CA HIS A 55 16.82 17.16 0.85
C HIS A 55 15.51 16.72 0.18
N ALA A 56 15.40 16.89 -1.14
CA ALA A 56 14.21 16.50 -1.89
C ALA A 56 13.95 14.98 -1.81
N VAL A 57 14.97 14.14 -1.97
CA VAL A 57 14.79 12.68 -1.87
C VAL A 57 14.44 12.26 -0.45
N LEU A 58 15.06 12.86 0.57
CA LEU A 58 14.71 12.56 1.96
C LEU A 58 13.26 12.95 2.29
N ALA A 59 12.77 14.08 1.76
CA ALA A 59 11.37 14.48 1.90
C ALA A 59 10.42 13.46 1.25
N ILE A 60 10.70 13.04 0.00
CA ILE A 60 9.90 12.01 -0.69
C ILE A 60 9.90 10.69 0.10
N LEU A 61 11.07 10.25 0.56
CA LEU A 61 11.18 9.02 1.35
C LEU A 61 10.41 9.12 2.66
N HIS A 62 10.46 10.26 3.35
CA HIS A 62 9.68 10.51 4.54
C HIS A 62 8.18 10.40 4.28
N ASP A 63 7.68 11.09 3.26
CA ASP A 63 6.24 11.12 2.95
C ASP A 63 5.75 9.73 2.49
N SER A 64 6.60 8.98 1.79
CA SER A 64 6.30 7.61 1.39
C SER A 64 6.09 6.64 2.57
N GLN A 65 6.59 6.97 3.77
CA GLN A 65 6.33 6.17 4.98
C GLN A 65 4.86 6.25 5.42
N ALA A 66 4.18 7.38 5.16
CA ALA A 66 2.76 7.49 5.45
C ALA A 66 1.94 6.57 4.52
N VAL A 67 2.35 6.47 3.25
CA VAL A 67 1.72 5.58 2.27
C VAL A 67 1.95 4.11 2.64
N ASP A 68 3.17 3.71 3.02
CA ASP A 68 3.44 2.33 3.48
C ASP A 68 2.56 1.95 4.68
N ARG A 69 2.45 2.84 5.68
CA ARG A 69 1.59 2.62 6.85
C ARG A 69 0.12 2.45 6.45
N ALA A 70 -0.40 3.33 5.59
CA ALA A 70 -1.79 3.27 5.13
C ALA A 70 -2.08 1.96 4.36
N LEU A 71 -1.14 1.52 3.50
CA LEU A 71 -1.28 0.26 2.76
C LEU A 71 -1.29 -0.96 3.70
N ARG A 72 -0.45 -0.97 4.74
CA ARG A 72 -0.46 -2.05 5.75
C ARG A 72 -1.73 -2.06 6.59
N GLU A 73 -2.26 -0.89 6.91
CA GLU A 73 -3.55 -0.78 7.62
C GLU A 73 -4.70 -1.30 6.75
N ALA A 74 -4.70 -0.98 5.46
CA ALA A 74 -5.65 -1.51 4.50
C ALA A 74 -5.54 -3.05 4.37
N ASP A 75 -4.32 -3.61 4.31
CA ASP A 75 -4.13 -5.07 4.25
C ASP A 75 -4.64 -5.75 5.52
N ARG A 76 -4.40 -5.16 6.69
CA ARG A 76 -4.95 -5.65 7.96
C ARG A 76 -6.48 -5.63 7.97
N ALA A 77 -7.09 -4.55 7.50
CA ALA A 77 -8.55 -4.46 7.41
C ALA A 77 -9.13 -5.49 6.45
N ALA A 78 -8.49 -5.70 5.29
CA ALA A 78 -8.86 -6.72 4.34
C ALA A 78 -8.72 -8.14 4.93
N TYR A 79 -7.65 -8.42 5.66
CA TYR A 79 -7.49 -9.71 6.36
C TYR A 79 -8.60 -9.98 7.38
N LEU A 80 -9.02 -8.96 8.14
CA LEU A 80 -10.14 -9.13 9.08
C LEU A 80 -11.46 -9.39 8.35
N ALA A 81 -11.70 -8.71 7.22
CA ALA A 81 -12.86 -8.97 6.39
C ALA A 81 -12.86 -10.39 5.79
N ASP A 82 -11.70 -10.92 5.37
CA ASP A 82 -11.55 -12.32 4.93
C ASP A 82 -12.01 -13.29 6.05
N LEU A 83 -11.52 -13.09 7.28
CA LEU A 83 -11.87 -13.95 8.42
C LEU A 83 -13.37 -13.93 8.73
N GLU A 84 -14.00 -12.76 8.65
CA GLU A 84 -15.45 -12.62 8.87
C GLU A 84 -16.26 -13.35 7.79
N VAL A 85 -15.83 -13.30 6.54
CA VAL A 85 -16.46 -14.03 5.44
C VAL A 85 -16.30 -15.54 5.63
N ASP A 86 -15.09 -16.01 5.92
CA ASP A 86 -14.81 -17.44 6.14
C ASP A 86 -15.61 -18.01 7.33
N ALA A 87 -15.76 -17.25 8.41
CA ALA A 87 -16.56 -17.64 9.57
C ALA A 87 -18.06 -17.78 9.23
N ARG A 88 -18.59 -16.93 8.34
CA ARG A 88 -19.99 -17.03 7.88
C ARG A 88 -20.21 -18.23 6.97
N VAL A 89 -19.24 -18.55 6.12
CA VAL A 89 -19.31 -19.69 5.19
C VAL A 89 -19.10 -21.02 5.90
N SER A 90 -18.23 -21.07 6.93
CA SER A 90 -17.94 -22.29 7.70
C SER A 90 -18.94 -22.57 8.83
N GLY A 91 -19.82 -21.61 9.13
CA GLY A 91 -20.79 -21.64 10.23
C GLY A 91 -22.20 -22.12 9.84
N THR A 92 -22.38 -22.60 8.61
CA THR A 92 -23.55 -23.37 8.14
C THR A 92 -23.20 -24.84 8.00
#